data_AF-A0A2B4SSB0-F1
#
_entry.id   AF-A0A2B4SSB0-F1
#
_cell.length_a   1.000
_cell.length_b   1.000
_cell.length_c   1.000
_cell.angle_alpha   90.00
_cell.angle_beta   90.00
_cell.angle_gamma   90.00
#
_symmetry.space_group_name_H-M   'P 1'
#
loop_
_entity.id
_entity.type
_entity.pdbx_description
1 polymer ?
#
loop_
_entity_poly.entity_id
_entity_poly.type
_entity_poly.pdbx_seq_one_letter_code
_entity_poly.pdbx_strand_id
1 'polypeptide(L)'
;MLSLLIFVSFVTCANAAATTCEEQRDQASQDGLVGAFVPECNADGSFKPEQCWGSTGYCWCVNEHGAEVPGTKVRGKPECSKKGVLSLCQSLQAIIVNVPGWCGPPRCKPDGNFEEVQCCASTGKCYCVDKEGKKVKGTEKSGQPDCESYTSKCERTRLEALAKGPLPGQFIPHCREDGSFEPVQCWASTGFCWCVEENGAKKDGTTVRFKQPDC
;
A
#
# COMPACT_ATOMS: atom_id res chain seq x y z
N MET A 1 -54.92 56.98 16.84
CA MET A 1 -53.69 57.39 16.14
C MET A 1 -52.61 56.36 16.46
N LEU A 2 -52.14 55.69 15.42
CA LEU A 2 -50.99 54.77 15.28
C LEU A 2 -50.37 54.13 16.55
N SER A 3 -50.64 52.83 16.72
CA SER A 3 -49.72 51.90 17.37
C SER A 3 -48.52 51.65 16.44
N LEU A 4 -47.33 52.12 16.82
CA LEU A 4 -46.07 51.71 16.20
C LEU A 4 -45.60 50.40 16.84
N LEU A 5 -45.85 49.28 16.16
CA LEU A 5 -45.18 48.02 16.44
C LEU A 5 -43.82 48.04 15.71
N ILE A 6 -42.75 48.39 16.43
CA ILE A 6 -41.38 48.11 15.98
C ILE A 6 -41.15 46.62 16.18
N PHE A 7 -41.31 45.82 15.12
CA PHE A 7 -40.77 44.47 15.05
C PHE A 7 -39.25 44.60 15.04
N VAL A 8 -38.62 44.54 16.22
CA VAL A 8 -37.19 44.23 16.29
C VAL A 8 -37.08 42.79 15.80
N SER A 9 -36.70 42.62 14.53
CA SER A 9 -36.35 41.34 13.97
C SER A 9 -35.22 40.76 14.81
N PHE A 10 -35.57 39.86 15.73
CA PHE A 10 -34.61 38.93 16.32
C PHE A 10 -34.12 38.05 15.17
N VAL A 11 -33.06 38.51 14.49
CA VAL A 11 -32.16 37.62 13.79
C VAL A 11 -31.56 36.74 14.88
N THR A 12 -32.25 35.65 15.19
CA THR A 12 -31.66 34.56 15.94
C THR A 12 -30.59 33.99 15.01
N CYS A 13 -29.33 34.34 15.27
CA CYS A 13 -28.24 33.51 14.79
C CYS A 13 -28.50 32.14 15.42
N ALA A 14 -28.91 31.17 14.60
CA ALA A 14 -28.89 29.78 15.02
C ALA A 14 -27.44 29.49 15.42
N ASN A 15 -27.19 29.41 16.73
CA ASN A 15 -25.91 28.98 17.27
C ASN A 15 -25.76 27.50 16.90
N ALA A 16 -25.26 27.23 15.69
CA ALA A 16 -24.61 25.96 15.42
C ALA A 16 -23.41 25.93 16.37
N ALA A 17 -23.46 25.06 17.39
CA ALA A 17 -22.32 24.86 18.26
C ALA A 17 -21.14 24.43 17.38
N ALA A 18 -20.06 25.21 17.41
CA ALA A 18 -18.87 24.91 16.62
C ALA A 18 -18.40 23.50 16.96
N THR A 19 -18.14 22.72 15.92
CA THR A 19 -17.58 21.37 16.09
C THR A 19 -16.11 21.45 16.50
N THR A 20 -15.58 20.36 17.06
CA THR A 20 -14.18 20.29 17.48
C THR A 20 -13.19 20.61 16.34
N CYS A 21 -13.54 20.32 15.09
CA CYS A 21 -12.70 20.70 13.93
C CYS A 21 -12.75 22.21 13.67
N GLU A 22 -13.95 22.79 13.68
CA GLU A 22 -14.15 24.23 13.43
C GLU A 22 -13.49 25.09 14.51
N GLU A 23 -13.60 24.69 15.78
CA GLU A 23 -12.92 25.37 16.89
C GLU A 23 -11.39 25.36 16.69
N GLN A 24 -10.81 24.20 16.35
CA GLN A 24 -9.37 24.08 16.13
C GLN A 24 -8.91 24.88 14.89
N ARG A 25 -9.71 24.90 13.83
CA ARG A 25 -9.43 25.69 12.62
C ARG A 25 -9.42 27.19 12.93
N ASP A 26 -10.40 27.65 13.70
CA ASP A 26 -10.56 29.06 14.04
C ASP A 26 -9.45 29.51 15.00
N GLN A 27 -9.08 28.68 15.98
CA GLN A 27 -7.94 28.93 16.87
C GLN A 27 -6.62 29.00 16.09
N ALA A 28 -6.34 28.04 15.21
CA ALA A 28 -5.13 28.02 14.39
C ALA A 28 -5.04 29.24 13.45
N SER A 29 -6.19 29.80 13.05
CA SER A 29 -6.27 31.02 12.24
C SER A 29 -6.03 32.29 13.07
N GLN A 30 -6.49 32.32 14.32
CA GLN A 30 -6.28 33.45 15.24
C GLN A 30 -4.84 33.56 15.74
N ASP A 31 -4.16 32.42 15.92
CA ASP A 31 -2.75 32.39 16.32
C ASP A 31 -1.82 33.08 15.30
N GLY A 32 -2.30 33.30 14.07
CA GLY A 32 -1.66 34.18 13.08
C GLY A 32 -0.28 33.74 12.61
N LEU A 33 0.13 32.51 12.93
CA LEU A 33 1.44 31.98 12.60
C LEU A 33 1.48 31.53 11.14
N VAL A 34 2.19 32.28 10.31
CA VAL A 34 2.36 31.98 8.88
C VAL A 34 3.00 30.61 8.71
N GLY A 35 2.26 29.70 8.07
CA GLY A 35 2.71 28.33 7.81
C GLY A 35 2.38 27.32 8.93
N ALA A 36 1.58 27.70 9.93
CA ALA A 36 1.01 26.74 10.88
C ALA A 36 0.05 25.76 10.19
N PHE A 37 -0.18 24.61 10.85
CA PHE A 37 -1.17 23.65 10.40
C PHE A 37 -2.57 24.15 10.74
N VAL A 38 -3.44 24.19 9.74
CA VAL A 38 -4.86 24.52 9.90
C VAL A 38 -5.67 23.29 9.50
N PRO A 39 -6.45 22.67 10.41
CA PRO A 39 -7.22 21.49 10.09
C PRO A 39 -8.34 21.80 9.09
N GLU A 40 -8.57 20.85 8.20
CA GLU A 40 -9.65 20.91 7.21
C GLU A 40 -10.90 20.20 7.72
N CYS A 41 -12.05 20.89 7.64
CA CYS A 41 -13.34 20.37 8.08
C CYS A 41 -14.28 20.13 6.89
N ASN A 42 -15.19 19.17 7.05
CA ASN A 42 -16.34 18.94 6.19
C ASN A 42 -17.43 19.99 6.46
N ALA A 43 -18.46 20.01 5.61
CA ALA A 43 -19.59 20.94 5.75
C ALA A 43 -20.46 20.69 7.00
N ASP A 44 -20.38 19.49 7.58
CA ASP A 44 -21.03 19.12 8.83
C ASP A 44 -20.17 19.42 10.08
N GLY A 45 -18.98 20.00 9.88
CA GLY A 45 -18.01 20.29 10.94
C GLY A 45 -17.16 19.09 11.38
N SER A 46 -17.35 17.90 10.80
CA SER A 46 -16.43 16.79 11.06
C SER A 46 -15.04 17.04 10.44
N PHE A 47 -13.99 16.40 10.97
CA PHE A 47 -12.67 16.44 10.34
C PHE A 47 -12.72 15.76 8.97
N LYS A 48 -12.12 16.39 7.95
CA LYS A 48 -11.84 15.66 6.71
C LYS A 48 -10.92 14.47 7.00
N PRO A 49 -11.18 13.27 6.44
CA PRO A 49 -10.33 12.11 6.64
C PRO A 49 -8.88 12.32 6.22
N GLU A 50 -8.67 13.16 5.21
CA GLU A 50 -7.36 13.61 4.73
C GLU A 50 -7.07 15.01 5.29
N GLN A 51 -5.89 15.18 5.89
CA GLN A 51 -5.39 16.44 6.41
C GLN A 51 -4.05 16.76 5.75
N CYS A 52 -3.86 18.01 5.32
CA CYS A 52 -2.67 18.43 4.61
C CYS A 52 -2.06 19.69 5.23
N TRP A 53 -0.77 19.63 5.55
CA TRP A 53 -0.01 20.77 6.02
C TRP A 53 0.71 21.46 4.86
N GLY A 54 0.06 22.47 4.28
CA GLY A 54 0.51 23.13 3.05
C GLY A 54 1.94 23.69 3.08
N SER A 55 2.41 24.20 4.23
CA SER A 55 3.77 24.77 4.33
C SER A 55 4.89 23.74 4.32
N THR A 56 4.60 22.49 4.71
CA THR A 56 5.59 21.40 4.75
C THR A 56 5.41 20.37 3.63
N GLY A 57 4.23 20.36 3.00
CA GLY A 57 3.85 19.41 1.96
C GLY A 57 3.52 18.01 2.46
N TYR A 58 3.40 17.83 3.78
CA TYR A 58 2.96 16.56 4.38
C TYR A 58 1.44 16.49 4.46
N CYS A 59 0.89 15.33 4.14
CA CYS A 59 -0.50 14.99 4.39
C CYS A 59 -0.60 13.65 5.13
N TRP A 60 -1.67 13.44 5.88
CA TRP A 60 -1.94 12.23 6.64
C TRP A 60 -3.44 11.97 6.76
N CYS A 61 -3.79 10.79 7.23
CA CYS A 61 -5.18 10.45 7.54
C CYS A 61 -5.48 10.73 9.01
N VAL A 62 -6.72 11.12 9.31
CA VAL A 62 -7.18 11.34 10.68
C VAL A 62 -8.41 10.49 11.02
N ASN A 63 -8.59 10.24 12.32
CA ASN A 63 -9.80 9.61 12.83
C ASN A 63 -10.94 10.64 13.00
N GLU A 64 -12.09 10.21 13.54
CA GLU A 64 -13.28 11.07 13.74
C GLU A 64 -13.04 12.22 14.73
N HIS A 65 -11.98 12.13 15.53
CA HIS A 65 -11.56 13.15 16.50
C HIS A 65 -10.40 14.00 15.99
N GLY A 66 -9.99 13.86 14.72
CA GLY A 66 -8.89 14.62 14.13
C GLY A 66 -7.49 14.12 14.49
N ALA A 67 -7.35 12.99 15.18
CA ALA A 67 -6.04 12.43 15.52
C ALA A 67 -5.41 11.69 14.33
N GLU A 68 -4.12 11.90 14.10
CA GLU A 68 -3.34 11.25 13.03
C GLU A 68 -3.38 9.73 13.15
N VAL A 69 -3.63 9.06 12.02
CA VAL A 69 -3.51 7.60 11.89
C VAL A 69 -2.05 7.25 11.67
N PRO A 70 -1.42 6.43 12.54
CA PRO A 70 -0.01 6.08 12.44
C PRO A 70 0.34 5.46 11.08
N GLY A 71 1.45 5.91 10.48
CA GLY A 71 1.96 5.37 9.20
C GLY A 71 1.30 5.95 7.94
N THR A 72 0.40 6.94 8.07
CA THR A 72 -0.29 7.55 6.91
C THR A 72 0.35 8.86 6.43
N LYS A 73 1.35 9.38 7.16
CA LYS A 73 2.02 10.65 6.84
C LYS A 73 2.97 10.52 5.65
N VAL A 74 2.64 11.20 4.56
CA VAL A 74 3.37 11.16 3.29
C VAL A 74 3.56 12.57 2.72
N ARG A 75 4.47 12.74 1.76
CA ARG A 75 4.51 13.94 0.92
C ARG A 75 3.61 13.72 -0.29
N GLY A 76 2.56 14.53 -0.44
CA GLY A 76 1.52 14.33 -1.45
C GLY A 76 0.24 13.70 -0.88
N LYS A 77 -0.59 13.10 -1.73
CA LYS A 77 -1.94 12.66 -1.35
C LYS A 77 -1.96 11.30 -0.62
N PRO A 78 -2.49 11.21 0.61
CA PRO A 78 -2.65 9.96 1.35
C PRO A 78 -3.97 9.25 0.98
N GLU A 79 -3.98 7.93 1.08
CA GLU A 79 -5.16 7.10 0.78
C GLU A 79 -6.03 6.89 2.02
N CYS A 80 -6.87 7.88 2.37
CA CYS A 80 -7.65 7.90 3.62
C CYS A 80 -9.02 7.23 3.55
N SER A 81 -9.45 6.80 2.37
CA SER A 81 -10.71 6.07 2.15
C SER A 81 -10.68 4.62 2.69
N LYS A 82 -9.60 4.20 3.34
CA LYS A 82 -9.48 2.87 3.97
C LYS A 82 -9.91 2.84 5.43
N LYS A 83 -11.03 3.51 5.76
CA LYS A 83 -11.87 3.08 6.89
C LYS A 83 -12.99 2.22 6.33
N GLY A 84 -12.95 0.91 6.60
CA GLY A 84 -14.09 0.01 6.42
C GLY A 84 -14.05 -0.96 5.23
N VAL A 85 -13.10 -0.83 4.30
CA VAL A 85 -12.86 -1.91 3.34
C VAL A 85 -11.75 -2.79 3.91
N LEU A 86 -12.15 -3.83 4.64
CA LEU A 86 -11.24 -4.92 4.97
C LEU A 86 -10.53 -5.35 3.68
N SER A 87 -9.20 -5.49 3.73
CA SER A 87 -8.47 -6.11 2.61
C SER A 87 -9.05 -7.50 2.31
N LEU A 88 -8.74 -8.05 1.13
CA LEU A 88 -9.18 -9.41 0.80
C LEU A 88 -8.78 -10.39 1.92
N CYS A 89 -7.54 -10.31 2.42
CA CYS A 89 -7.11 -11.16 3.54
C CYS A 89 -7.93 -10.91 4.82
N GLN A 90 -8.07 -9.65 5.25
CA GLN A 90 -8.78 -9.30 6.49
C GLN A 90 -10.29 -9.62 6.43
N SER A 91 -10.92 -9.52 5.25
CA SER A 91 -12.33 -9.88 5.06
C SER A 91 -12.54 -11.40 5.16
N LEU A 92 -11.58 -12.18 4.65
CA LEU A 92 -11.60 -13.64 4.74
C LEU A 92 -11.36 -14.14 6.18
N GLN A 93 -10.78 -13.33 7.07
CA GLN A 93 -10.60 -13.71 8.48
C GLN A 93 -11.91 -13.86 9.27
N ALA A 94 -12.98 -13.20 8.83
CA ALA A 94 -14.30 -13.27 9.48
C ALA A 94 -15.11 -14.52 9.06
N ILE A 95 -14.64 -15.28 8.08
CA ILE A 95 -15.33 -16.47 7.59
C ILE A 95 -15.05 -17.63 8.54
N ILE A 96 -16.03 -18.00 9.36
CA ILE A 96 -16.01 -19.24 10.17
C ILE A 96 -16.90 -20.26 9.45
N VAL A 97 -16.29 -21.18 8.69
CA VAL A 97 -17.03 -22.23 7.98
C VAL A 97 -16.56 -23.62 8.41
N ASN A 98 -17.47 -24.51 8.79
CA ASN A 98 -17.13 -25.90 9.09
C ASN A 98 -17.14 -26.72 7.79
N VAL A 99 -16.11 -26.54 6.97
CA VAL A 99 -15.93 -27.25 5.70
C VAL A 99 -14.82 -28.29 5.83
N PRO A 100 -15.05 -29.57 5.48
CA PRO A 100 -14.02 -30.61 5.50
C PRO A 100 -12.81 -30.21 4.64
N GLY A 101 -11.61 -30.23 5.23
CA GLY A 101 -10.37 -29.82 4.55
C GLY A 101 -10.11 -28.31 4.54
N TRP A 102 -10.96 -27.50 5.19
CA TRP A 102 -10.69 -26.08 5.39
C TRP A 102 -9.61 -25.86 6.46
N CYS A 103 -8.64 -25.00 6.15
CA CYS A 103 -7.48 -24.74 7.00
C CYS A 103 -7.68 -23.62 8.02
N GLY A 104 -8.88 -23.03 8.05
CA GLY A 104 -9.18 -21.86 8.85
C GLY A 104 -9.01 -20.54 8.08
N PRO A 105 -9.26 -19.41 8.74
CA PRO A 105 -9.05 -18.08 8.17
C PRO A 105 -7.58 -17.85 7.78
N PRO A 106 -7.29 -17.06 6.73
CA PRO A 106 -5.93 -16.75 6.34
C PRO A 106 -5.23 -15.84 7.38
N ARG A 107 -3.92 -15.96 7.47
CA ARG A 107 -3.08 -15.05 8.26
C ARG A 107 -2.72 -13.83 7.43
N CYS A 108 -2.86 -12.66 8.03
CA CYS A 108 -2.67 -11.38 7.36
C CYS A 108 -1.57 -10.58 8.05
N LYS A 109 -0.76 -9.89 7.26
CA LYS A 109 0.18 -8.87 7.73
C LYS A 109 -0.60 -7.62 8.20
N PRO A 110 0.00 -6.75 9.04
CA PRO A 110 -0.66 -5.53 9.51
C PRO A 110 -1.08 -4.54 8.40
N ASP A 111 -0.44 -4.61 7.24
CA ASP A 111 -0.74 -3.82 6.04
C ASP A 111 -1.97 -4.33 5.26
N GLY A 112 -2.56 -5.46 5.67
CA GLY A 112 -3.69 -6.12 5.01
C GLY A 112 -3.31 -7.09 3.89
N ASN A 113 -2.03 -7.25 3.58
CA ASN A 113 -1.60 -8.29 2.65
C ASN A 113 -1.61 -9.68 3.31
N PHE A 114 -1.62 -10.73 2.49
CA PHE A 114 -1.44 -12.08 2.99
C PHE A 114 -0.03 -12.25 3.58
N GLU A 115 0.06 -12.96 4.71
CA GLU A 115 1.35 -13.53 5.08
C GLU A 115 1.78 -14.55 4.03
N GLU A 116 3.03 -14.50 3.61
CA GLU A 116 3.54 -15.39 2.54
C GLU A 116 3.47 -16.85 2.94
N VAL A 117 3.64 -17.14 4.22
CA VAL A 117 3.39 -18.47 4.78
C VAL A 117 1.96 -18.51 5.30
N GLN A 118 1.24 -19.59 5.00
CA GLN A 118 -0.05 -19.92 5.59
C GLN A 118 0.02 -21.32 6.21
N CYS A 119 -0.57 -21.51 7.39
CA CYS A 119 -0.53 -22.79 8.10
C CYS A 119 -1.93 -23.28 8.45
N CYS A 120 -2.16 -24.56 8.20
CA CYS A 120 -3.40 -25.26 8.47
C CYS A 120 -3.38 -25.79 9.91
N ALA A 121 -4.17 -25.18 10.81
CA ALA A 121 -4.18 -25.58 12.22
C ALA A 121 -4.62 -27.04 12.43
N SER A 122 -5.49 -27.56 11.56
CA SER A 122 -6.02 -28.92 11.63
C SER A 122 -5.03 -30.01 11.21
N THR A 123 -4.07 -29.72 10.33
CA THR A 123 -3.12 -30.72 9.79
C THR A 123 -1.67 -30.45 10.15
N GLY A 124 -1.34 -29.26 10.67
CA GLY A 124 0.04 -28.84 10.95
C GLY A 124 0.89 -28.58 9.69
N LYS A 125 0.27 -28.63 8.50
CA LYS A 125 0.95 -28.32 7.24
C LYS A 125 0.91 -26.83 6.95
N CYS A 126 2.01 -26.30 6.43
CA CYS A 126 2.10 -24.93 5.95
C CYS A 126 2.48 -24.91 4.46
N TYR A 127 2.09 -23.84 3.77
CA TYR A 127 2.32 -23.62 2.35
C TYR A 127 2.57 -22.13 2.09
N CYS A 128 3.16 -21.82 0.94
CA CYS A 128 3.34 -20.44 0.49
C CYS A 128 2.12 -19.96 -0.29
N VAL A 129 1.84 -18.66 -0.23
CA VAL A 129 0.82 -17.99 -1.05
C VAL A 129 1.41 -16.82 -1.83
N ASP A 130 0.80 -16.49 -2.97
CA ASP A 130 1.11 -15.28 -3.73
C ASP A 130 0.46 -14.02 -3.12
N LYS A 131 0.63 -12.87 -3.79
CA LYS A 131 0.07 -11.57 -3.34
C LYS A 131 -1.46 -11.56 -3.31
N GLU A 132 -2.12 -12.44 -4.07
CA GLU A 132 -3.57 -12.65 -4.05
C GLU A 132 -4.03 -13.68 -2.99
N GLY A 133 -3.11 -14.32 -2.27
CA GLY A 133 -3.42 -15.32 -1.23
C GLY A 133 -3.65 -16.73 -1.77
N LYS A 134 -3.33 -16.99 -3.05
CA LYS A 134 -3.47 -18.31 -3.66
C LYS A 134 -2.26 -19.17 -3.35
N LYS A 135 -2.51 -20.43 -2.96
CA LYS A 135 -1.48 -21.42 -2.66
C LYS A 135 -0.55 -21.66 -3.86
N VAL A 136 0.74 -21.48 -3.63
CA VAL A 136 1.82 -21.84 -4.57
C VAL A 136 1.96 -23.36 -4.60
N LYS A 137 1.94 -23.95 -5.79
CA LYS A 137 2.02 -25.42 -5.96
C LYS A 137 3.35 -25.96 -5.45
N GLY A 138 3.32 -27.14 -4.81
CA GLY A 138 4.53 -27.83 -4.33
C GLY A 138 5.17 -27.25 -3.06
N THR A 139 4.57 -26.24 -2.44
CA THR A 139 5.10 -25.59 -1.23
C THR A 139 4.56 -26.18 0.08
N GLU A 140 3.55 -27.05 0.00
CA GLU A 140 2.93 -27.64 1.19
C GLU A 140 3.85 -28.66 1.85
N LYS A 141 4.21 -28.41 3.10
CA LYS A 141 4.98 -29.33 3.93
C LYS A 141 4.62 -29.19 5.42
N SER A 142 5.08 -30.13 6.23
CA SER A 142 4.99 -30.00 7.69
C SER A 142 5.97 -28.90 8.16
N GLY A 143 5.47 -27.94 8.93
CA GLY A 143 6.26 -26.78 9.38
C GLY A 143 6.48 -25.70 8.32
N GLN A 144 7.24 -24.65 8.66
CA GLN A 144 7.33 -23.42 7.87
C GLN A 144 8.14 -23.59 6.57
N PRO A 145 7.56 -23.32 5.37
CA PRO A 145 8.28 -23.22 4.12
C PRO A 145 9.12 -21.96 3.99
N ASP A 146 10.21 -22.11 3.24
CA ASP A 146 11.04 -21.00 2.79
C ASP A 146 10.38 -20.41 1.53
N CYS A 147 9.54 -19.39 1.73
CA CYS A 147 8.80 -18.75 0.64
C CYS A 147 9.67 -17.84 -0.24
N GLU A 148 10.87 -17.45 0.22
CA GLU A 148 11.84 -16.70 -0.58
C GLU A 148 12.44 -17.58 -1.69
N SER A 149 12.59 -18.89 -1.44
CA SER A 149 13.04 -19.85 -2.45
C SER A 149 12.04 -20.07 -3.59
N TYR A 150 10.75 -19.75 -3.35
CA TYR A 150 9.68 -19.86 -4.34
C TYR A 150 9.36 -18.54 -5.06
N THR A 151 9.89 -17.41 -4.58
CA THR A 151 10.03 -16.22 -5.45
C THR A 151 10.97 -16.63 -6.57
N SER A 152 10.52 -16.45 -7.81
CA SER A 152 11.27 -16.94 -8.95
C SER A 152 12.70 -16.38 -8.92
N LYS A 153 13.67 -17.23 -9.28
CA LYS A 153 15.09 -16.84 -9.20
C LYS A 153 15.34 -15.52 -9.94
N CYS A 154 14.67 -15.30 -11.06
CA CYS A 154 14.73 -14.05 -11.80
C CYS A 154 14.21 -12.87 -10.97
N GLU A 155 13.00 -12.97 -10.44
CA GLU A 155 12.34 -11.88 -9.72
C GLU A 155 13.05 -11.51 -8.43
N ARG A 156 13.56 -12.51 -7.71
CA ARG A 156 14.45 -12.28 -6.55
C ARG A 156 15.70 -11.50 -6.95
N THR A 157 16.41 -11.92 -8.01
CA THR A 157 17.60 -11.19 -8.49
C THR A 157 17.28 -9.79 -9.01
N ARG A 158 16.08 -9.58 -9.56
CA ARG A 158 15.58 -8.27 -10.01
C ARG A 158 15.38 -7.33 -8.83
N LEU A 159 14.73 -7.79 -7.77
CA LEU A 159 14.50 -7.02 -6.54
C LEU A 159 15.82 -6.72 -5.83
N GLU A 160 16.73 -7.70 -5.71
CA GLU A 160 18.07 -7.49 -5.15
C GLU A 160 18.87 -6.44 -5.94
N ALA A 161 18.73 -6.40 -7.26
CA ALA A 161 19.32 -5.36 -8.08
C ALA A 161 18.69 -3.99 -7.77
N LEU A 162 17.36 -3.88 -7.79
CA LEU A 162 16.66 -2.62 -7.51
C LEU A 162 16.95 -2.06 -6.10
N ALA A 163 17.12 -2.94 -5.11
CA ALA A 163 17.40 -2.56 -3.73
C ALA A 163 18.76 -1.86 -3.54
N LYS A 164 19.72 -2.04 -4.46
CA LYS A 164 21.01 -1.35 -4.43
C LYS A 164 20.93 0.12 -4.88
N GLY A 165 19.74 0.58 -5.29
CA GLY A 165 19.50 1.94 -5.75
C GLY A 165 19.97 2.17 -7.20
N PRO A 166 19.83 3.39 -7.73
CA PRO A 166 20.18 3.72 -9.11
C PRO A 166 21.71 3.82 -9.26
N LEU A 167 22.39 2.68 -9.32
CA LEU A 167 23.82 2.63 -9.60
C LEU A 167 24.08 2.71 -11.13
N PRO A 168 24.90 3.65 -11.60
CA PRO A 168 25.33 3.69 -13.00
C PRO A 168 26.02 2.37 -13.37
N GLY A 169 25.53 1.69 -14.41
CA GLY A 169 26.07 0.39 -14.79
C GLY A 169 25.53 -0.79 -13.97
N GLN A 170 24.38 -0.66 -13.32
CA GLN A 170 23.72 -1.83 -12.75
C GLN A 170 22.93 -2.61 -13.80
N PHE A 171 23.04 -3.94 -13.78
CA PHE A 171 22.21 -4.83 -14.58
C PHE A 171 20.95 -5.24 -13.78
N ILE A 172 19.78 -5.10 -14.41
CA ILE A 172 18.49 -5.50 -13.84
C ILE A 172 17.90 -6.56 -14.79
N PRO A 173 17.70 -7.81 -14.33
CA PRO A 173 17.18 -8.87 -15.19
C PRO A 173 15.70 -8.65 -15.54
N HIS A 174 15.34 -9.07 -16.75
CA HIS A 174 13.96 -9.11 -17.23
C HIS A 174 13.36 -10.50 -17.01
N CYS A 175 12.18 -10.55 -16.41
CA CYS A 175 11.49 -11.77 -16.04
C CYS A 175 10.18 -11.88 -16.81
N ARG A 176 9.79 -13.10 -17.15
CA ARG A 176 8.47 -13.44 -17.69
C ARG A 176 7.43 -13.44 -16.58
N GLU A 177 6.15 -13.50 -16.96
CA GLU A 177 5.03 -13.57 -16.01
C GLU A 177 5.03 -14.84 -15.14
N ASP A 178 5.62 -15.94 -15.63
CA ASP A 178 5.80 -17.18 -14.87
C ASP A 178 7.01 -17.15 -13.92
N GLY A 179 7.73 -16.04 -13.88
CA GLY A 179 8.93 -15.83 -13.08
C GLY A 179 10.22 -16.42 -13.68
N SER A 180 10.16 -17.09 -14.83
CA SER A 180 11.36 -17.51 -15.54
C SER A 180 12.12 -16.30 -16.12
N PHE A 181 13.40 -16.49 -16.43
CA PHE A 181 14.17 -15.45 -17.11
C PHE A 181 13.68 -15.31 -18.56
N GLU A 182 13.56 -14.08 -19.05
CA GLU A 182 13.42 -13.88 -20.49
C GLU A 182 14.64 -14.47 -21.23
N PRO A 183 14.46 -15.19 -22.36
CA PRO A 183 15.56 -15.83 -23.08
C PRO A 183 16.63 -14.85 -23.52
N VAL A 184 16.22 -13.61 -23.79
CA VAL A 184 17.11 -12.49 -24.10
C VAL A 184 17.17 -11.56 -22.89
N GLN A 185 18.37 -11.38 -22.35
CA GLN A 185 18.64 -10.37 -21.32
C GLN A 185 19.41 -9.22 -21.94
N CYS A 186 18.99 -7.99 -21.65
CA CYS A 186 19.62 -6.78 -22.15
C CYS A 186 20.01 -5.85 -21.02
N TRP A 187 21.25 -5.37 -21.06
CA TRP A 187 21.77 -4.38 -20.13
C TRP A 187 21.64 -2.99 -20.75
N ALA A 188 20.56 -2.30 -20.39
CA ALA A 188 20.17 -1.03 -21.01
C ALA A 188 21.28 0.04 -21.00
N SER A 189 22.08 0.13 -19.93
CA SER A 189 23.12 1.16 -19.79
C SER A 189 24.35 0.94 -20.69
N THR A 190 24.64 -0.29 -21.11
CA THR A 190 25.81 -0.63 -21.94
C THR A 190 25.45 -1.01 -23.37
N GLY A 191 24.19 -1.36 -23.60
CA GLY A 191 23.65 -1.84 -24.87
C GLY A 191 24.01 -3.29 -25.18
N PHE A 192 24.55 -4.05 -24.23
CA PHE A 192 24.82 -5.49 -24.42
C PHE A 192 23.57 -6.32 -24.19
N CYS A 193 23.32 -7.28 -25.07
CA CYS A 193 22.29 -8.30 -24.90
C CYS A 193 22.90 -9.70 -25.06
N TRP A 194 22.36 -10.71 -24.37
CA TRP A 194 22.81 -12.11 -24.45
C TRP A 194 21.65 -13.08 -24.22
N CYS A 195 21.81 -14.32 -24.66
CA CYS A 195 20.87 -15.39 -24.34
C CYS A 195 21.13 -15.92 -22.93
N VAL A 196 20.08 -16.38 -22.24
CA VAL A 196 20.19 -17.08 -20.96
C VAL A 196 19.54 -18.46 -20.99
N GLU A 197 19.99 -19.33 -20.10
CA GLU A 197 19.36 -20.62 -19.80
C GLU A 197 18.18 -20.44 -18.83
N GLU A 198 17.39 -21.50 -18.61
CA GLU A 198 16.24 -21.49 -17.67
C GLU A 198 16.63 -21.04 -16.25
N ASN A 199 17.85 -21.36 -15.83
CA ASN A 199 18.38 -20.98 -14.53
C ASN A 199 18.92 -19.53 -14.47
N GLY A 200 18.86 -18.77 -15.58
CA GLY A 200 19.37 -17.41 -15.74
C GLY A 200 20.86 -17.29 -16.06
N ALA A 201 21.57 -18.40 -16.27
CA ALA A 201 22.97 -18.38 -16.66
C ALA A 201 23.12 -17.88 -18.10
N LYS A 202 24.11 -17.02 -18.33
CA LYS A 202 24.43 -16.50 -19.65
C LYS A 202 24.98 -17.62 -20.54
N LYS A 203 24.43 -17.77 -21.75
CA LYS A 203 24.98 -18.67 -22.77
C LYS A 203 26.22 -18.05 -23.41
N ASP A 204 27.31 -18.81 -23.46
CA ASP A 204 28.57 -18.35 -24.05
C ASP A 204 28.44 -18.07 -25.56
N GLY A 205 29.19 -17.07 -26.04
CA GLY A 205 29.18 -16.67 -27.45
C GLY A 205 27.93 -15.91 -27.93
N THR A 206 26.89 -15.75 -27.08
CA THR A 206 25.62 -15.10 -27.47
C THR A 206 25.59 -13.58 -27.26
N THR A 207 26.69 -12.99 -26.78
CA THR A 207 26.72 -11.56 -26.45
C THR A 207 26.81 -10.72 -27.69
N VAL A 208 25.84 -9.83 -27.86
CA VAL A 208 25.78 -8.85 -28.95
C VAL A 208 25.62 -7.46 -28.36
N ARG A 209 25.95 -6.42 -29.15
CA ARG A 209 25.81 -5.02 -28.73
C ARG A 209 24.88 -4.28 -29.69
N PHE A 210 23.97 -3.48 -29.13
CA PHE A 210 22.97 -2.67 -29.83
C PHE A 210 22.03 -3.47 -30.76
N LYS A 211 21.90 -4.78 -30.53
CA LYS A 211 20.98 -5.68 -31.24
C LYS A 211 20.52 -6.79 -30.31
N GLN A 212 19.44 -7.48 -30.67
CA GLN A 212 18.99 -8.68 -29.95
C GLN A 212 19.67 -9.93 -30.53
N PRO A 213 20.18 -10.86 -29.69
CA PRO A 213 20.64 -12.16 -30.14
C PRO A 213 19.45 -13.06 -30.48
N ASP A 214 19.68 -14.03 -31.36
CA ASP A 214 18.71 -15.07 -31.69
C ASP A 214 18.76 -16.18 -30.62
N CYS A 215 17.67 -16.31 -29.87
CA CYS A 215 17.45 -17.23 -28.74
C CYS A 215 16.02 -17.80 -28.86
#